data_AF-A0A429B0Q3-F1
#
_entry.id   AF-A0A429B0Q3-F1
#
_cell.length_a   1.000
_cell.length_b   1.000
_cell.length_c   1.000
_cell.angle_alpha   90.00
_cell.angle_beta   90.00
_cell.angle_gamma   90.00
#
_symmetry.space_group_name_H-M   'P 1'
#
loop_
_entity.id
_entity.type
_entity.pdbx_description
1 polymer ?
#
loop_
_entity_poly.entity_id
_entity_poly.type
_entity_poly.pdbx_seq_one_letter_code
_entity_poly.pdbx_strand_id
1 'polypeptide(L)'
;MTAALNARRDDVPEELKSSIDSLTDTLRAVAAPETKPQERGAVTESAEALASTLGVISDDSTPGEVRDQLTALVKQVTAAMDAGQDPDVAEEDGSRLFVVAKWTTSALDTIAARKTPQRTGEQLATIVENVNYSMEKTKGAGETGRAGVAVGASIGFLIGPNPPQDSTGSNTAATSSPAEESGNDSEDPTDVGGSSEKVSQYMRRASDPDSSQEERSEALREMRKHTARMKDEQRKAAAAQEEPNAALGEAAEVCVTAIFGTVSERKLSKELEDLTPQSWDTTGVKDFWRARAEGNEVLDVRAFLRNEVNTHAPFEVGALVVDLARMVPLRDLPSTVGIKPTSYCKQAAKYLEENEVSAGDWAAGDDY
;
A
#
# COMPACT_ATOMS: atom_id res chain seq x y z
N MET A 1 0.71 15.15 16.53
CA MET A 1 1.71 14.93 15.45
C MET A 1 2.42 16.21 15.01
N THR A 2 1.73 17.26 14.56
CA THR A 2 2.34 18.53 14.09
C THR A 2 3.42 19.12 15.00
N ALA A 3 3.22 19.10 16.32
CA ALA A 3 4.22 19.57 17.28
C ALA A 3 5.52 18.76 17.24
N ALA A 4 5.43 17.45 17.02
CA ALA A 4 6.60 16.56 16.93
C ALA A 4 7.40 16.81 15.64
N LEU A 5 6.74 17.08 14.51
CA LEU A 5 7.42 17.47 13.27
C LEU A 5 8.11 18.82 13.39
N ASN A 6 7.42 19.82 13.96
CA ASN A 6 7.99 21.14 14.20
C ASN A 6 9.22 21.08 15.12
N ALA A 7 9.20 20.21 16.14
CA ALA A 7 10.34 20.02 17.02
C ALA A 7 11.57 19.44 16.29
N ARG A 8 11.37 18.63 15.24
CA ARG A 8 12.46 18.07 14.43
C ARG A 8 13.04 19.07 13.41
N ARG A 9 12.35 20.18 13.15
CA ARG A 9 12.70 21.13 12.09
C ARG A 9 14.10 21.73 12.22
N ASP A 10 14.57 21.92 13.46
CA ASP A 10 15.87 22.52 13.74
C ASP A 10 17.02 21.49 13.73
N ASP A 11 16.69 20.19 13.82
CA ASP A 11 17.67 19.10 13.90
C ASP A 11 17.97 18.46 12.54
N VAL A 12 17.17 18.77 11.50
CA VAL A 12 17.29 18.17 10.16
C VAL A 12 18.09 19.04 9.19
N PRO A 13 18.64 18.46 8.11
CA PRO A 13 19.24 19.23 7.01
C PRO A 13 18.31 20.33 6.48
N GLU A 14 18.87 21.50 6.11
CA GLU A 14 18.11 22.67 5.60
C GLU A 14 17.16 22.30 4.45
N GLU A 15 17.59 21.38 3.60
CA GLU A 15 16.85 20.91 2.45
C GLU A 15 15.58 20.11 2.78
N LEU A 16 15.37 19.69 4.03
CA LEU A 16 14.14 19.01 4.50
C LEU A 16 13.16 19.94 5.20
N LYS A 17 13.52 21.20 5.49
CA LYS A 17 12.64 22.12 6.20
C LYS A 17 11.34 22.38 5.43
N SER A 18 11.41 22.53 4.11
CA SER A 18 10.22 22.68 3.27
C SER A 18 9.33 21.43 3.29
N SER A 19 9.92 20.23 3.33
CA SER A 19 9.17 18.99 3.47
C SER A 19 8.47 18.91 4.84
N ILE A 20 9.12 19.34 5.92
CA ILE A 20 8.49 19.41 7.25
C ILE A 20 7.33 20.41 7.27
N ASP A 21 7.52 21.58 6.64
CA ASP A 21 6.49 22.62 6.56
C ASP A 21 5.28 22.12 5.74
N SER A 22 5.48 21.50 4.57
CA SER A 22 4.42 20.90 3.74
C SER A 22 3.71 19.72 4.43
N LEU A 23 4.43 18.82 5.10
CA LEU A 23 3.83 17.72 5.87
C LEU A 23 2.99 18.25 7.04
N THR A 24 3.47 19.32 7.67
CA THR A 24 2.75 20.01 8.76
C THR A 24 1.45 20.64 8.25
N ASP A 25 1.47 21.26 7.07
CA ASP A 25 0.27 21.81 6.45
C ASP A 25 -0.71 20.71 6.01
N THR A 26 -0.21 19.62 5.44
CA THR A 26 -1.00 18.41 5.11
C THR A 26 -1.70 17.85 6.36
N LEU A 27 -1.00 17.73 7.48
CA LEU A 27 -1.58 17.30 8.75
C LEU A 27 -2.65 18.25 9.29
N ARG A 28 -2.49 19.56 9.10
CA ARG A 28 -3.50 20.55 9.49
C ARG A 28 -4.73 20.44 8.60
N ALA A 29 -4.54 20.25 7.30
CA ALA A 29 -5.63 20.09 6.34
C ALA A 29 -6.49 18.86 6.68
N VAL A 30 -5.87 17.70 6.94
CA VAL A 30 -6.63 16.47 7.28
C VAL A 30 -7.20 16.43 8.71
N ALA A 31 -6.80 17.37 9.57
CA ALA A 31 -7.38 17.50 10.90
C ALA A 31 -8.78 18.12 10.87
N ALA A 32 -9.21 18.68 9.73
CA ALA A 32 -10.53 19.24 9.57
C ALA A 32 -11.61 18.15 9.78
N PRO A 33 -12.70 18.42 10.52
CA PRO A 33 -13.73 17.43 10.84
C PRO A 33 -14.31 16.71 9.62
N GLU A 34 -14.45 17.44 8.51
CA GLU A 34 -15.01 17.01 7.24
C GLU A 34 -14.11 16.03 6.46
N THR A 35 -12.81 15.99 6.78
CA THR A 35 -11.86 15.03 6.18
C THR A 35 -12.23 13.62 6.58
N LYS A 36 -12.19 12.72 5.60
CA LYS A 36 -12.53 11.32 5.80
C LYS A 36 -11.53 10.63 6.75
N PRO A 37 -12.00 9.77 7.65
CA PRO A 37 -11.11 9.05 8.55
C PRO A 37 -10.04 8.20 7.85
N GLN A 38 -10.34 7.61 6.69
CA GLN A 38 -9.34 6.87 5.91
C GLN A 38 -8.14 7.76 5.54
N GLU A 39 -8.39 8.93 4.95
CA GLU A 39 -7.37 9.90 4.54
C GLU A 39 -6.61 10.45 5.75
N ARG A 40 -7.33 10.85 6.79
CA ARG A 40 -6.73 11.32 8.05
C ARG A 40 -5.82 10.27 8.66
N GLY A 41 -6.24 9.01 8.67
CA GLY A 41 -5.47 7.88 9.17
C GLY A 41 -4.20 7.65 8.36
N ALA A 42 -4.33 7.58 7.02
CA ALA A 42 -3.18 7.40 6.13
C ALA A 42 -2.14 8.51 6.28
N VAL A 43 -2.55 9.77 6.28
CA VAL A 43 -1.65 10.91 6.47
C VAL A 43 -0.99 10.90 7.85
N THR A 44 -1.75 10.58 8.91
CA THR A 44 -1.20 10.54 10.27
C THR A 44 -0.15 9.43 10.41
N GLU A 45 -0.44 8.22 9.93
CA GLU A 45 0.48 7.08 9.95
C GLU A 45 1.74 7.37 9.11
N SER A 46 1.59 7.97 7.92
CA SER A 46 2.71 8.42 7.10
C SER A 46 3.56 9.47 7.80
N ALA A 47 2.94 10.45 8.46
CA ALA A 47 3.67 11.49 9.17
C ALA A 47 4.46 10.96 10.39
N GLU A 48 3.93 9.94 11.07
CA GLU A 48 4.63 9.25 12.16
C GLU A 48 5.87 8.51 11.64
N ALA A 49 5.75 7.77 10.54
CA ALA A 49 6.87 7.08 9.90
C ALA A 49 7.92 8.06 9.36
N LEU A 50 7.50 9.18 8.76
CA LEU A 50 8.41 10.24 8.33
C LEU A 50 9.11 10.90 9.52
N ALA A 51 8.42 11.16 10.63
CA ALA A 51 9.05 11.70 11.83
C ALA A 51 10.09 10.77 12.45
N SER A 52 9.86 9.44 12.42
CA SER A 52 10.85 8.42 12.77
C SER A 52 12.08 8.53 11.86
N THR A 53 11.86 8.57 10.54
CA THR A 53 12.91 8.66 9.52
C THR A 53 13.75 9.94 9.65
N LEU A 54 13.11 11.09 9.91
CA LEU A 54 13.81 12.35 10.18
C LEU A 54 14.72 12.24 11.41
N GLY A 55 14.31 11.47 12.43
CA GLY A 55 15.15 11.15 13.57
C GLY A 55 16.41 10.37 13.18
N VAL A 56 16.30 9.40 12.27
CA VAL A 56 17.46 8.66 11.74
C VAL A 56 18.38 9.56 10.91
N ILE A 57 17.83 10.41 10.06
CA ILE A 57 18.61 11.35 9.23
C ILE A 57 19.45 12.29 10.11
N SER A 58 18.87 12.76 11.21
CA SER A 58 19.50 13.71 12.15
C SER A 58 20.50 13.04 13.10
N ASP A 59 20.59 11.71 13.11
CA ASP A 59 21.59 10.99 13.92
C ASP A 59 22.95 11.03 13.21
N ASP A 60 23.96 11.59 13.89
CA ASP A 60 25.34 11.68 13.40
C ASP A 60 25.97 10.31 13.12
N SER A 61 25.49 9.25 13.76
CA SER A 61 25.94 7.88 13.57
C SER A 61 25.35 7.20 12.34
N THR A 62 24.37 7.82 11.67
CA THR A 62 23.82 7.34 10.40
C THR A 62 24.86 7.53 9.27
N PRO A 63 25.19 6.46 8.50
CA PRO A 63 26.10 6.58 7.37
C PRO A 63 25.63 7.64 6.35
N GLY A 64 26.55 8.42 5.79
CA GLY A 64 26.24 9.52 4.88
C GLY A 64 25.38 9.10 3.68
N GLU A 65 25.71 7.98 3.04
CA GLU A 65 24.93 7.45 1.91
C GLU A 65 23.48 7.12 2.28
N VAL A 66 23.26 6.52 3.46
CA VAL A 66 21.91 6.23 3.99
C VAL A 66 21.18 7.52 4.31
N ARG A 67 21.86 8.52 4.89
CA ARG A 67 21.28 9.84 5.18
C ARG A 67 20.82 10.53 3.89
N ASP A 68 21.65 10.54 2.86
CA ASP A 68 21.35 11.18 1.57
C ASP A 68 20.18 10.48 0.87
N GLN A 69 20.18 9.14 0.87
CA GLN A 69 19.09 8.34 0.30
C GLN A 69 17.76 8.60 1.03
N LEU A 70 17.73 8.51 2.36
CA LEU A 70 16.52 8.79 3.15
C LEU A 70 16.04 10.23 2.96
N THR A 71 16.96 11.19 2.85
CA THR A 71 16.64 12.60 2.58
C THR A 71 15.92 12.77 1.25
N ALA A 72 16.39 12.12 0.19
CA ALA A 72 15.73 12.12 -1.12
C ALA A 72 14.35 11.47 -1.06
N LEU A 73 14.21 10.31 -0.39
CA LEU A 73 12.94 9.60 -0.27
C LEU A 73 11.91 10.40 0.53
N VAL A 74 12.31 11.04 1.64
CA VAL A 74 11.42 11.90 2.45
C VAL A 74 10.87 13.04 1.60
N LYS A 75 11.71 13.71 0.81
CA LYS A 75 11.24 14.77 -0.10
C LYS A 75 10.21 14.24 -1.10
N GLN A 76 10.50 13.09 -1.71
CA GLN A 76 9.67 12.52 -2.75
C GLN A 76 8.30 12.06 -2.23
N VAL A 77 8.27 11.39 -1.08
CA VAL A 77 7.03 10.99 -0.40
C VAL A 77 6.22 12.22 0.01
N THR A 78 6.87 13.23 0.58
CA THR A 78 6.19 14.45 1.00
C THR A 78 5.57 15.19 -0.18
N ALA A 79 6.28 15.28 -1.30
CA ALA A 79 5.75 15.89 -2.53
C ALA A 79 4.51 15.15 -3.07
N ALA A 80 4.51 13.81 -3.01
CA ALA A 80 3.33 13.02 -3.38
C ALA A 80 2.15 13.25 -2.44
N MET A 81 2.39 13.37 -1.12
CA MET A 81 1.33 13.72 -0.15
C MET A 81 0.77 15.13 -0.38
N ASP A 82 1.64 16.10 -0.65
CA ASP A 82 1.26 17.48 -0.96
C ASP A 82 0.38 17.55 -2.21
N ALA A 83 0.75 16.80 -3.26
CA ALA A 83 -0.07 16.67 -4.47
C ALA A 83 -1.47 16.11 -4.19
N GLY A 84 -1.64 15.28 -3.14
CA GLY A 84 -2.94 14.74 -2.74
C GLY A 84 -3.86 15.76 -2.09
N GLN A 85 -3.33 16.89 -1.61
CA GLN A 85 -4.08 17.99 -1.01
C GLN A 85 -4.46 19.08 -2.02
N ASP A 86 -3.99 18.97 -3.27
CA ASP A 86 -4.29 19.93 -4.31
C ASP A 86 -5.80 19.93 -4.61
N PRO A 87 -6.51 21.07 -4.47
CA PRO A 87 -7.95 21.16 -4.68
C PRO A 87 -8.40 20.84 -6.12
N ASP A 88 -7.48 20.87 -7.08
CA ASP A 88 -7.75 20.50 -8.48
C ASP A 88 -7.67 18.99 -8.72
N VAL A 89 -7.24 18.20 -7.72
CA VAL A 89 -7.17 16.75 -7.79
C VAL A 89 -8.53 16.14 -7.47
N ALA A 90 -8.96 15.20 -8.32
CA ALA A 90 -10.16 14.43 -8.05
C ALA A 90 -9.97 13.64 -6.75
N GLU A 91 -10.98 13.69 -5.89
CA GLU A 91 -10.97 13.05 -4.56
C GLU A 91 -10.43 11.60 -4.59
N GLU A 92 -10.89 10.78 -5.55
CA GLU A 92 -10.43 9.39 -5.67
C GLU A 92 -8.94 9.25 -6.04
N ASP A 93 -8.40 10.19 -6.81
CA ASP A 93 -6.97 10.21 -7.18
C ASP A 93 -6.12 10.69 -5.98
N GLY A 94 -6.63 11.68 -5.23
CA GLY A 94 -6.09 12.14 -3.95
C GLY A 94 -6.01 11.03 -2.90
N SER A 95 -7.08 10.26 -2.71
CA SER A 95 -7.07 9.14 -1.76
C SER A 95 -6.02 8.07 -2.13
N ARG A 96 -5.78 7.82 -3.44
CA ARG A 96 -4.70 6.90 -3.87
C ARG A 96 -3.31 7.42 -3.52
N LEU A 97 -3.08 8.73 -3.59
CA LEU A 97 -1.82 9.34 -3.16
C LEU A 97 -1.55 9.04 -1.67
N PHE A 98 -2.55 9.21 -0.81
CA PHE A 98 -2.39 8.91 0.62
C PHE A 98 -2.20 7.42 0.92
N VAL A 99 -2.91 6.54 0.20
CA VAL A 99 -2.71 5.08 0.31
C VAL A 99 -1.27 4.73 -0.07
N VAL A 100 -0.77 5.21 -1.21
CA VAL A 100 0.60 4.93 -1.66
C VAL A 100 1.65 5.54 -0.73
N ALA A 101 1.42 6.76 -0.22
CA ALA A 101 2.29 7.37 0.78
C ALA A 101 2.37 6.50 2.05
N LYS A 102 1.25 5.96 2.53
CA LYS A 102 1.23 5.02 3.67
C LYS A 102 2.08 3.77 3.40
N TRP A 103 1.92 3.14 2.23
CA TRP A 103 2.72 1.96 1.89
C TRP A 103 4.21 2.29 1.80
N THR A 104 4.57 3.38 1.14
CA THR A 104 5.97 3.73 0.86
C THR A 104 6.69 4.27 2.10
N THR A 105 6.01 5.01 2.97
CA THR A 105 6.57 5.44 4.27
C THR A 105 6.89 4.25 5.18
N SER A 106 6.11 3.17 5.11
CA SER A 106 6.38 1.96 5.91
C SER A 106 7.70 1.25 5.54
N ALA A 107 8.24 1.50 4.34
CA ALA A 107 9.53 0.94 3.92
C ALA A 107 10.74 1.70 4.48
N LEU A 108 10.58 2.94 4.93
CA LEU A 108 11.70 3.83 5.27
C LEU A 108 12.51 3.29 6.45
N ASP A 109 11.85 2.74 7.47
CA ASP A 109 12.53 2.11 8.62
C ASP A 109 13.37 0.91 8.19
N THR A 110 12.89 0.12 7.21
CA THR A 110 13.62 -1.03 6.66
C THR A 110 14.83 -0.57 5.84
N ILE A 111 14.70 0.48 5.04
CA ILE A 111 15.81 1.08 4.27
C ILE A 111 16.88 1.64 5.23
N ALA A 112 16.44 2.28 6.32
CA ALA A 112 17.31 2.84 7.35
C ALA A 112 18.04 1.78 8.20
N ALA A 113 17.49 0.57 8.31
CA ALA A 113 17.99 -0.43 9.24
C ALA A 113 19.31 -1.05 8.76
N ARG A 114 20.36 -0.94 9.59
CA ARG A 114 21.70 -1.53 9.32
C ARG A 114 21.71 -3.04 9.08
N LYS A 115 20.69 -3.75 9.55
CA LYS A 115 20.54 -5.21 9.42
C LYS A 115 19.84 -5.62 8.12
N THR A 116 19.30 -4.67 7.37
CA THR A 116 18.65 -4.94 6.10
C THR A 116 19.71 -5.29 5.05
N PRO A 117 19.56 -6.40 4.30
CA PRO A 117 20.45 -6.69 3.19
C PRO A 117 20.49 -5.53 2.19
N GLN A 118 21.69 -5.18 1.73
CA GLN A 118 21.91 -4.00 0.87
C GLN A 118 20.99 -4.01 -0.37
N ARG A 119 20.92 -5.14 -1.08
CA ARG A 119 20.06 -5.31 -2.25
C ARG A 119 18.57 -5.05 -1.94
N THR A 120 18.08 -5.52 -0.80
CA THR A 120 16.70 -5.27 -0.37
C THR A 120 16.46 -3.79 -0.06
N GLY A 121 17.41 -3.13 0.61
CA GLY A 121 17.34 -1.69 0.88
C GLY A 121 17.34 -0.86 -0.41
N GLU A 122 18.22 -1.17 -1.35
CA GLU A 122 18.32 -0.49 -2.66
C GLU A 122 17.07 -0.72 -3.52
N GLN A 123 16.53 -1.94 -3.55
CA GLN A 123 15.31 -2.25 -4.27
C GLN A 123 14.10 -1.50 -3.69
N LEU A 124 13.95 -1.50 -2.36
CA LEU A 124 12.89 -0.74 -1.68
C LEU A 124 13.02 0.77 -1.95
N ALA A 125 14.23 1.32 -1.86
CA ALA A 125 14.48 2.72 -2.16
C ALA A 125 14.10 3.08 -3.60
N THR A 126 14.47 2.24 -4.57
CA THR A 126 14.12 2.42 -5.99
C THR A 126 12.61 2.40 -6.22
N ILE A 127 11.90 1.44 -5.60
CA ILE A 127 10.44 1.36 -5.68
C ILE A 127 9.80 2.60 -5.07
N VAL A 128 10.19 2.99 -3.87
CA VAL A 128 9.65 4.15 -3.15
C VAL A 128 9.87 5.44 -3.95
N GLU A 129 11.07 5.65 -4.50
CA GLU A 129 11.41 6.82 -5.29
C GLU A 129 10.54 6.88 -6.56
N ASN A 130 10.55 5.82 -7.36
CA ASN A 130 9.88 5.79 -8.66
C ASN A 130 8.36 5.93 -8.51
N VAL A 131 7.76 5.21 -7.56
CA VAL A 131 6.32 5.25 -7.33
C VAL A 131 5.90 6.65 -6.88
N ASN A 132 6.54 7.23 -5.86
CA ASN A 132 6.15 8.56 -5.38
C ASN A 132 6.40 9.65 -6.41
N TYR A 133 7.47 9.55 -7.22
CA TYR A 133 7.68 10.44 -8.37
C TYR A 133 6.51 10.37 -9.34
N SER A 134 6.13 9.17 -9.77
CA SER A 134 5.02 8.99 -10.70
C SER A 134 3.69 9.47 -10.12
N MET A 135 3.45 9.20 -8.85
CA MET A 135 2.24 9.62 -8.15
C MET A 135 2.14 11.14 -8.09
N GLU A 136 3.23 11.84 -7.75
CA GLU A 136 3.30 13.31 -7.78
C GLU A 136 3.00 13.85 -9.19
N LYS A 137 3.68 13.35 -10.23
CA LYS A 137 3.53 13.88 -11.60
C LYS A 137 2.18 13.61 -12.24
N THR A 138 1.57 12.49 -11.90
CA THR A 138 0.24 12.11 -12.41
C THR A 138 -0.89 12.52 -11.48
N LYS A 139 -0.58 13.08 -10.30
CA LYS A 139 -1.53 13.37 -9.23
C LYS A 139 -2.42 12.17 -8.89
N GLY A 140 -1.85 10.96 -8.90
CA GLY A 140 -2.58 9.71 -8.62
C GLY A 140 -3.60 9.28 -9.69
N ALA A 141 -3.62 9.95 -10.84
CA ALA A 141 -4.62 9.74 -11.88
C ALA A 141 -4.34 8.51 -12.76
N GLY A 142 -5.42 8.03 -13.38
CA GLY A 142 -5.37 7.06 -14.47
C GLY A 142 -4.73 5.73 -14.07
N GLU A 143 -4.04 5.11 -15.03
CA GLU A 143 -3.46 3.78 -14.86
C GLU A 143 -2.20 3.79 -14.00
N THR A 144 -1.42 4.87 -14.06
CA THR A 144 -0.24 5.04 -13.20
C THR A 144 -0.65 5.05 -11.73
N GLY A 145 -1.71 5.78 -11.37
CA GLY A 145 -2.23 5.77 -10.00
C GLY A 145 -2.67 4.38 -9.53
N ARG A 146 -3.35 3.61 -10.39
CA ARG A 146 -3.76 2.23 -10.09
C ARG A 146 -2.57 1.28 -9.96
N ALA A 147 -1.56 1.43 -10.82
CA ALA A 147 -0.32 0.67 -10.73
C ALA A 147 0.44 1.01 -9.43
N GLY A 148 0.45 2.29 -9.02
CA GLY A 148 1.05 2.73 -7.76
C GLY A 148 0.45 2.04 -6.53
N VAL A 149 -0.88 1.89 -6.47
CA VAL A 149 -1.53 1.12 -5.40
C VAL A 149 -1.08 -0.35 -5.41
N ALA A 150 -1.06 -0.98 -6.60
CA ALA A 150 -0.65 -2.37 -6.73
C ALA A 150 0.82 -2.63 -6.36
N VAL A 151 1.72 -1.71 -6.74
CA VAL A 151 3.13 -1.76 -6.34
C VAL A 151 3.27 -1.48 -4.84
N GLY A 152 2.51 -0.52 -4.29
CA GLY A 152 2.49 -0.23 -2.86
C GLY A 152 2.12 -1.46 -2.03
N ALA A 153 1.13 -2.24 -2.47
CA ALA A 153 0.72 -3.49 -1.82
C ALA A 153 1.84 -4.54 -1.75
N SER A 154 2.83 -4.51 -2.66
CA SER A 154 4.02 -5.37 -2.60
C SER A 154 4.99 -4.98 -1.48
N ILE A 155 5.02 -3.71 -1.06
CA ILE A 155 6.01 -3.22 -0.09
C ILE A 155 5.88 -3.97 1.24
N GLY A 156 4.65 -4.23 1.69
CA GLY A 156 4.40 -5.00 2.91
C GLY A 156 4.98 -6.42 2.90
N PHE A 157 5.12 -7.03 1.72
CA PHE A 157 5.75 -8.33 1.55
C PHE A 157 7.27 -8.25 1.63
N LEU A 158 7.86 -7.21 1.03
CA LEU A 158 9.31 -7.00 1.00
C LEU A 158 9.91 -6.63 2.37
N ILE A 159 9.13 -6.00 3.25
CA ILE A 159 9.55 -5.65 4.62
C ILE A 159 9.30 -6.77 5.66
N GLY A 160 8.73 -7.91 5.24
CA GLY A 160 8.39 -9.02 6.13
C GLY A 160 9.62 -9.68 6.79
N PRO A 161 9.42 -10.47 7.86
CA PRO A 161 10.52 -11.12 8.61
C PRO A 161 11.31 -12.16 7.80
N ASN A 162 10.73 -12.66 6.71
CA ASN A 162 11.35 -13.56 5.74
C ASN A 162 11.22 -12.95 4.34
N PRO A 163 12.01 -11.93 3.97
CA PRO A 163 12.06 -11.51 2.58
C PRO A 163 12.53 -12.71 1.72
N PRO A 164 12.07 -12.85 0.46
CA PRO A 164 12.50 -13.95 -0.40
C PRO A 164 14.04 -14.02 -0.41
N GLN A 165 14.59 -15.19 -0.08
CA GLN A 165 16.03 -15.43 -0.26
C GLN A 165 16.29 -15.56 -1.74
N ASP A 166 17.16 -14.70 -2.30
CA ASP A 166 17.64 -14.88 -3.67
C ASP A 166 18.28 -16.27 -3.82
N SER A 167 17.73 -17.07 -4.73
CA SER A 167 18.38 -18.25 -5.26
C SER A 167 19.53 -17.83 -6.18
N THR A 168 20.75 -17.67 -5.66
CA THR A 168 21.96 -17.77 -6.49
C THR A 168 23.09 -18.46 -5.73
N GLY A 169 23.34 -19.73 -6.04
CA GLY A 169 24.42 -20.48 -5.42
C GLY A 169 24.56 -21.96 -5.82
N SER A 170 24.19 -22.37 -7.04
CA SER A 170 24.73 -23.63 -7.56
C SER A 170 26.15 -23.39 -8.06
N ASN A 171 27.12 -23.67 -7.19
CA ASN A 171 28.53 -23.70 -7.51
C ASN A 171 28.83 -24.78 -8.57
N THR A 172 29.00 -24.39 -9.82
CA THR A 172 29.88 -25.11 -10.75
C THR A 172 30.74 -24.12 -11.51
N ALA A 173 32.04 -24.30 -11.37
CA ALA A 173 33.10 -23.41 -11.78
C ALA A 173 33.22 -23.23 -13.31
N ALA A 174 33.57 -21.99 -13.67
CA ALA A 174 34.49 -21.58 -14.73
C ALA A 174 34.37 -22.21 -16.12
N THR A 175 33.93 -21.39 -17.09
CA THR A 175 34.76 -21.03 -18.24
C THR A 175 34.29 -19.73 -18.89
N SER A 176 35.25 -18.84 -19.11
CA SER A 176 35.16 -17.52 -19.72
C SER A 176 34.87 -17.56 -21.23
N SER A 177 33.91 -16.75 -21.69
CA SER A 177 33.85 -16.11 -23.03
C SER A 177 32.75 -15.03 -23.09
N PRO A 178 32.88 -14.01 -23.98
CA PRO A 178 32.20 -12.73 -23.84
C PRO A 178 30.84 -12.63 -24.56
N ALA A 179 29.94 -11.85 -23.97
CA ALA A 179 28.81 -11.11 -24.55
C ALA A 179 28.09 -11.75 -25.75
N GLU A 180 27.02 -12.50 -25.46
CA GLU A 180 25.86 -12.61 -26.33
C GLU A 180 24.59 -12.50 -25.48
N GLU A 181 23.67 -11.63 -25.92
CA GLU A 181 22.27 -11.59 -25.47
C GLU A 181 21.67 -12.98 -25.61
N SER A 182 21.52 -13.69 -24.50
CA SER A 182 20.78 -14.94 -24.45
C SER A 182 19.78 -14.82 -23.33
N GLY A 183 18.52 -14.66 -23.72
CA GLY A 183 17.38 -14.72 -22.85
C GLY A 183 17.36 -16.07 -22.14
N ASN A 184 17.67 -16.04 -20.86
CA ASN A 184 17.36 -17.12 -19.94
C ASN A 184 16.94 -16.48 -18.62
N ASP A 185 15.76 -15.85 -18.67
CA ASP A 185 14.96 -15.47 -17.51
C ASP A 185 14.50 -16.77 -16.84
N SER A 186 15.39 -17.43 -16.10
CA SER A 186 15.00 -18.38 -15.07
C SER A 186 14.43 -17.58 -13.91
N GLU A 187 13.24 -17.04 -14.11
CA GLU A 187 12.50 -16.23 -13.14
C GLU A 187 11.93 -17.16 -12.07
N ASP A 188 12.34 -16.92 -10.82
CA ASP A 188 11.64 -17.45 -9.66
C ASP A 188 10.15 -17.06 -9.81
N PRO A 189 9.21 -18.03 -9.80
CA PRO A 189 7.79 -17.76 -9.96
C PRO A 189 7.16 -16.89 -8.85
N THR A 190 7.96 -16.42 -7.89
CA THR A 190 7.58 -15.56 -6.77
C THR A 190 8.41 -14.27 -6.60
N ASP A 191 9.14 -13.79 -7.63
CA ASP A 191 9.91 -12.53 -7.57
C ASP A 191 9.03 -11.26 -7.63
N VAL A 192 8.19 -11.09 -6.61
CA VAL A 192 7.34 -9.91 -6.42
C VAL A 192 8.19 -8.64 -6.34
N GLY A 193 9.40 -8.72 -5.78
CA GLY A 193 10.33 -7.58 -5.66
C GLY A 193 10.79 -7.06 -7.01
N GLY A 194 11.39 -7.92 -7.83
CA GLY A 194 11.89 -7.56 -9.16
C GLY A 194 10.78 -7.08 -10.10
N SER A 195 9.61 -7.72 -10.08
CA SER A 195 8.46 -7.24 -10.85
C SER A 195 7.93 -5.89 -10.38
N SER A 196 7.86 -5.66 -9.07
CA SER A 196 7.43 -4.37 -8.51
C SER A 196 8.40 -3.24 -8.89
N GLU A 197 9.70 -3.51 -8.82
CA GLU A 197 10.74 -2.59 -9.25
C GLU A 197 10.59 -2.25 -10.74
N LYS A 198 10.41 -3.27 -11.59
CA LYS A 198 10.24 -3.08 -13.04
C LYS A 198 8.98 -2.28 -13.39
N VAL A 199 7.85 -2.55 -12.72
CA VAL A 199 6.64 -1.73 -12.87
C VAL A 199 6.90 -0.28 -12.45
N SER A 200 7.58 -0.07 -11.31
CA SER A 200 7.91 1.29 -10.85
C SER A 200 8.77 2.07 -11.84
N GLN A 201 9.73 1.42 -12.50
CA GLN A 201 10.58 2.06 -13.52
C GLN A 201 9.76 2.51 -14.74
N TYR A 202 8.83 1.66 -15.22
CA TYR A 202 7.94 2.04 -16.32
C TYR A 202 6.93 3.12 -15.90
N MET A 203 6.43 3.09 -14.66
CA MET A 203 5.62 4.18 -14.11
C MET A 203 6.36 5.50 -14.17
N ARG A 204 7.64 5.54 -13.77
CA ARG A 204 8.47 6.75 -13.79
C ARG A 204 8.59 7.30 -15.20
N ARG A 205 8.99 6.45 -16.17
CA ARG A 205 9.11 6.83 -17.59
C ARG A 205 7.79 7.29 -18.19
N ALA A 206 6.68 6.63 -17.86
CA ALA A 206 5.34 7.01 -18.33
C ALA A 206 4.88 8.38 -17.81
N SER A 207 5.39 8.78 -16.64
CA SER A 207 4.99 9.99 -15.93
C SER A 207 5.97 11.15 -16.12
N ASP A 208 7.09 10.92 -16.80
CA ASP A 208 8.14 11.90 -16.99
C ASP A 208 7.73 12.96 -18.03
N PRO A 209 7.59 14.24 -17.63
CA PRO A 209 7.20 15.31 -18.56
C PRO A 209 8.24 15.60 -19.64
N ASP A 210 9.51 15.25 -19.41
CA ASP A 210 10.61 15.49 -20.33
C ASP A 210 10.71 14.41 -21.41
N SER A 211 10.05 13.27 -21.21
CA SER A 211 9.96 12.17 -22.17
C SER A 211 9.01 12.49 -23.33
N SER A 212 9.33 11.99 -24.52
CA SER A 212 8.47 12.13 -25.70
C SER A 212 7.13 11.42 -25.49
N GLN A 213 6.12 11.79 -26.28
CA GLN A 213 4.81 11.12 -26.21
C GLN A 213 4.89 9.64 -26.60
N GLU A 214 5.77 9.30 -27.55
CA GLU A 214 5.99 7.92 -27.99
C GLU A 214 6.61 7.08 -26.87
N GLU A 215 7.67 7.57 -26.22
CA GLU A 215 8.31 6.90 -25.09
C GLU A 215 7.34 6.72 -23.91
N ARG A 216 6.55 7.76 -23.58
CA ARG A 216 5.53 7.64 -22.53
C ARG A 216 4.46 6.61 -22.86
N SER A 217 4.02 6.56 -24.12
CA SER A 217 3.01 5.61 -24.56
C SER A 217 3.53 4.17 -24.56
N GLU A 218 4.79 3.97 -24.97
CA GLU A 218 5.47 2.68 -24.87
C GLU A 218 5.65 2.26 -23.41
N ALA A 219 6.11 3.16 -22.55
CA ALA A 219 6.26 2.91 -21.12
C ALA A 219 4.93 2.54 -20.47
N LEU A 220 3.82 3.20 -20.81
CA LEU A 220 2.48 2.81 -20.34
C LEU A 220 2.08 1.41 -20.80
N ARG A 221 2.40 1.03 -22.05
CA ARG A 221 2.11 -0.32 -22.55
C ARG A 221 2.90 -1.38 -21.79
N GLU A 222 4.20 -1.17 -21.60
CA GLU A 222 5.04 -2.11 -20.84
C GLU A 222 4.64 -2.13 -19.35
N MET A 223 4.31 -0.98 -18.77
CA MET A 223 3.77 -0.89 -17.41
C MET A 223 2.53 -1.77 -17.24
N ARG A 224 1.56 -1.72 -18.15
CA ARG A 224 0.35 -2.56 -18.09
C ARG A 224 0.69 -4.05 -18.13
N LYS A 225 1.56 -4.45 -19.06
CA LYS A 225 2.01 -5.84 -19.21
C LYS A 225 2.70 -6.34 -17.94
N HIS A 226 3.64 -5.56 -17.42
CA HIS A 226 4.38 -5.93 -16.20
C HIS A 226 3.51 -5.85 -14.95
N THR A 227 2.51 -4.97 -14.89
CA THR A 227 1.55 -4.92 -13.77
C THR A 227 0.72 -6.20 -13.72
N ALA A 228 0.21 -6.68 -14.86
CA ALA A 228 -0.56 -7.93 -14.90
C ALA A 228 0.26 -9.12 -14.38
N ARG A 229 1.51 -9.22 -14.84
CA ARG A 229 2.46 -10.23 -14.37
C ARG A 229 2.75 -10.11 -12.87
N MET A 230 3.05 -8.91 -12.38
CA MET A 230 3.30 -8.65 -10.96
C MET A 230 2.10 -9.08 -10.11
N LYS A 231 0.86 -8.80 -10.55
CA LYS A 231 -0.35 -9.25 -9.85
C LYS A 231 -0.46 -10.77 -9.79
N ASP A 232 -0.09 -11.48 -10.86
CA ASP A 232 -0.04 -12.94 -10.87
C ASP A 232 1.00 -13.49 -9.88
N GLU A 233 2.17 -12.85 -9.78
CA GLU A 233 3.20 -13.21 -8.81
C GLU A 233 2.78 -12.89 -7.37
N GLN A 234 2.10 -11.76 -7.14
CA GLN A 234 1.49 -11.45 -5.84
C GLN A 234 0.45 -12.51 -5.44
N ARG A 235 -0.35 -13.01 -6.40
CA ARG A 235 -1.32 -14.09 -6.16
C ARG A 235 -0.62 -15.39 -5.77
N LYS A 236 0.43 -15.78 -6.51
CA LYS A 236 1.22 -16.98 -6.18
C LYS A 236 1.89 -16.86 -4.81
N ALA A 237 2.46 -15.70 -4.49
CA ALA A 237 3.07 -15.44 -3.20
C ALA A 237 2.02 -15.48 -2.06
N ALA A 238 0.82 -14.92 -2.28
CA ALA A 238 -0.27 -15.00 -1.31
C ALA A 238 -0.82 -16.43 -1.13
N ALA A 239 -0.81 -17.25 -2.17
CA ALA A 239 -1.19 -18.67 -2.07
C ALA A 239 -0.13 -19.49 -1.31
N ALA A 240 1.15 -19.16 -1.46
CA ALA A 240 2.26 -19.81 -0.75
C ALA A 240 2.43 -19.32 0.70
N GLN A 241 1.78 -18.20 1.09
CA GLN A 241 1.85 -17.65 2.43
C GLN A 241 1.18 -18.60 3.42
N GLU A 242 1.88 -18.91 4.52
CA GLU A 242 1.31 -19.70 5.61
C GLU A 242 0.04 -19.04 6.14
N GLU A 243 -1.02 -19.85 6.27
CA GLU A 243 -2.31 -19.39 6.81
C GLU A 243 -2.10 -18.85 8.25
N PRO A 244 -2.64 -17.67 8.56
CA PRO A 244 -2.53 -17.14 9.91
C PRO A 244 -3.30 -18.02 10.88
N ASN A 245 -2.67 -18.40 11.99
CA ASN A 245 -3.35 -19.03 13.12
C ASN A 245 -4.12 -17.97 13.93
N ALA A 246 -5.20 -17.43 13.34
CA ALA A 246 -6.06 -16.41 13.91
C ALA A 246 -7.50 -16.92 13.95
N ALA A 247 -8.26 -16.58 14.99
CA ALA A 247 -9.69 -16.91 15.04
C ALA A 247 -10.48 -16.11 14.00
N LEU A 248 -11.70 -16.56 13.64
CA LEU A 248 -12.53 -15.90 12.62
C LEU A 248 -12.67 -14.38 12.85
N GLY A 249 -12.94 -13.95 14.08
CA GLY A 249 -13.09 -12.53 14.40
C GLY A 249 -11.82 -11.72 14.14
N GLU A 250 -10.67 -12.24 14.56
CA GLU A 250 -9.36 -11.61 14.35
C GLU A 250 -8.98 -11.59 12.85
N ALA A 251 -9.23 -12.70 12.15
CA ALA A 251 -9.03 -12.80 10.71
C ALA A 251 -9.86 -11.78 9.94
N ALA A 252 -11.14 -11.65 10.30
CA ALA A 252 -12.05 -10.69 9.72
C ALA A 252 -11.64 -9.25 10.08
N GLU A 253 -11.22 -8.95 11.31
CA GLU A 253 -10.73 -7.62 11.70
C GLU A 253 -9.57 -7.15 10.80
N VAL A 254 -8.56 -8.00 10.62
CA VAL A 254 -7.39 -7.66 9.78
C VAL A 254 -7.79 -7.50 8.32
N CYS A 255 -8.60 -8.43 7.78
CA CYS A 255 -9.07 -8.37 6.40
C CYS A 255 -9.91 -7.11 6.12
N VAL A 256 -10.95 -6.87 6.91
CA VAL A 256 -11.90 -5.77 6.73
C VAL A 256 -11.19 -4.43 6.88
N THR A 257 -10.32 -4.28 7.89
CA THR A 257 -9.56 -3.05 8.09
C THR A 257 -8.60 -2.77 6.94
N ALA A 258 -8.01 -3.80 6.33
CA ALA A 258 -7.15 -3.63 5.16
C ALA A 258 -7.93 -3.21 3.91
N ILE A 259 -9.15 -3.72 3.75
CA ILE A 259 -10.03 -3.32 2.64
C ILE A 259 -10.53 -1.88 2.82
N PHE A 260 -10.99 -1.50 4.02
CA PHE A 260 -11.37 -0.12 4.34
C PHE A 260 -10.20 0.85 4.17
N GLY A 261 -8.97 0.40 4.44
CA GLY A 261 -7.78 1.21 4.26
C GLY A 261 -7.37 1.45 2.80
N THR A 262 -7.90 0.71 1.82
CA THR A 262 -7.38 0.71 0.44
C THR A 262 -8.44 0.90 -0.65
N VAL A 263 -9.64 0.35 -0.48
CA VAL A 263 -10.72 0.46 -1.47
C VAL A 263 -11.37 1.82 -1.38
N SER A 264 -11.80 2.38 -2.53
CA SER A 264 -12.41 3.70 -2.56
C SER A 264 -13.72 3.73 -1.76
N GLU A 265 -13.87 4.76 -0.95
CA GLU A 265 -14.99 4.97 -0.05
C GLU A 265 -16.34 4.99 -0.77
N ARG A 266 -16.37 5.57 -1.98
CA ARG A 266 -17.57 5.56 -2.84
C ARG A 266 -18.00 4.14 -3.18
N LYS A 267 -17.04 3.24 -3.42
CA LYS A 267 -17.32 1.83 -3.68
C LYS A 267 -17.79 1.13 -2.40
N LEU A 268 -17.09 1.33 -1.29
CA LEU A 268 -17.47 0.77 0.02
C LEU A 268 -18.88 1.19 0.45
N SER A 269 -19.16 2.50 0.44
CA SER A 269 -20.46 3.07 0.84
C SER A 269 -21.61 2.57 -0.02
N LYS A 270 -21.37 2.31 -1.30
CA LYS A 270 -22.39 1.81 -2.23
C LYS A 270 -22.65 0.32 -2.03
N GLU A 271 -21.59 -0.48 -1.97
CA GLU A 271 -21.71 -1.94 -1.99
C GLU A 271 -22.09 -2.50 -0.60
N LEU A 272 -21.82 -1.77 0.48
CA LEU A 272 -22.19 -2.16 1.85
C LEU A 272 -23.48 -1.47 2.34
N GLU A 273 -24.17 -0.72 1.48
CA GLU A 273 -25.38 0.05 1.84
C GLU A 273 -26.42 -0.83 2.54
N ASP A 274 -26.66 -2.04 2.01
CA ASP A 274 -27.65 -2.99 2.53
C ASP A 274 -27.24 -3.66 3.86
N LEU A 275 -25.96 -3.56 4.26
CA LEU A 275 -25.47 -4.07 5.54
C LEU A 275 -25.49 -3.01 6.64
N THR A 276 -25.70 -1.74 6.28
CA THR A 276 -25.67 -0.67 7.28
C THR A 276 -26.90 -0.74 8.20
N PRO A 277 -26.74 -0.43 9.51
CA PRO A 277 -27.88 -0.36 10.41
C PRO A 277 -28.87 0.72 9.98
N GLN A 278 -30.17 0.47 10.20
CA GLN A 278 -31.25 1.43 9.88
C GLN A 278 -31.07 2.83 10.47
N SER A 279 -30.34 2.94 11.59
CA SER A 279 -30.01 4.23 12.20
C SER A 279 -29.13 5.10 11.30
N TRP A 280 -28.46 4.53 10.31
CA TRP A 280 -27.59 5.22 9.37
C TRP A 280 -28.29 5.57 8.06
N ASP A 281 -29.32 4.85 7.62
CA ASP A 281 -30.02 5.01 6.32
C ASP A 281 -30.38 6.46 6.00
N THR A 282 -30.93 7.17 6.98
CA THR A 282 -31.40 8.56 6.79
C THR A 282 -30.27 9.54 6.49
N THR A 283 -29.06 9.24 6.94
CA THR A 283 -27.87 10.08 6.72
C THR A 283 -26.99 9.52 5.61
N GLY A 284 -26.89 8.19 5.51
CA GLY A 284 -25.96 7.47 4.66
C GLY A 284 -24.53 7.49 5.21
N VAL A 285 -23.77 6.47 4.82
CA VAL A 285 -22.33 6.38 5.09
C VAL A 285 -21.58 7.23 4.06
N LYS A 286 -20.58 7.97 4.53
CA LYS A 286 -19.59 8.69 3.73
C LYS A 286 -18.32 7.87 3.56
N ASP A 287 -17.85 7.25 4.65
CA ASP A 287 -16.62 6.46 4.68
C ASP A 287 -16.70 5.33 5.73
N PHE A 288 -16.05 4.20 5.45
CA PHE A 288 -15.80 3.10 6.38
C PHE A 288 -14.31 3.06 6.71
N TRP A 289 -13.98 2.97 7.99
CA TRP A 289 -12.60 3.24 8.40
C TRP A 289 -11.86 2.04 8.97
N ARG A 290 -12.38 1.44 10.05
CA ARG A 290 -11.73 0.32 10.76
C ARG A 290 -12.79 -0.62 11.30
N ALA A 291 -12.42 -1.88 11.43
CA ALA A 291 -13.19 -2.87 12.17
C ALA A 291 -12.43 -3.27 13.44
N ARG A 292 -13.17 -3.79 14.42
CA ARG A 292 -12.61 -4.41 15.60
C ARG A 292 -13.42 -5.66 15.94
N ALA A 293 -12.75 -6.77 16.23
CA ALA A 293 -13.42 -7.99 16.65
C ALA A 293 -14.09 -7.80 18.02
N GLU A 294 -15.39 -8.09 18.10
CA GLU A 294 -16.14 -8.27 19.35
C GLU A 294 -16.48 -9.75 19.61
N GLY A 295 -15.81 -10.65 18.90
CA GLY A 295 -16.05 -12.09 18.91
C GLY A 295 -15.81 -12.68 17.52
N ASN A 296 -16.13 -13.96 17.34
CA ASN A 296 -15.96 -14.63 16.04
C ASN A 296 -17.03 -14.24 15.02
N GLU A 297 -18.18 -13.75 15.47
CA GLU A 297 -19.34 -13.52 14.59
C GLU A 297 -19.63 -12.04 14.35
N VAL A 298 -19.02 -11.14 15.13
CA VAL A 298 -19.34 -9.71 15.12
C VAL A 298 -18.08 -8.85 15.06
N LEU A 299 -18.08 -7.88 14.16
CA LEU A 299 -17.14 -6.77 14.14
C LEU A 299 -17.82 -5.47 14.55
N ASP A 300 -17.21 -4.71 15.45
CA ASP A 300 -17.53 -3.29 15.63
C ASP A 300 -16.89 -2.49 14.49
N VAL A 301 -17.73 -2.06 13.55
CA VAL A 301 -17.31 -1.31 12.35
C VAL A 301 -17.47 0.18 12.60
N ARG A 302 -16.39 0.92 12.39
CA ARG A 302 -16.35 2.38 12.48
C ARG A 302 -16.62 3.00 11.12
N ALA A 303 -17.53 3.97 11.11
CA ALA A 303 -17.94 4.69 9.92
C ALA A 303 -18.02 6.20 10.18
N PHE A 304 -17.90 6.96 9.09
CA PHE A 304 -18.16 8.38 9.04
C PHE A 304 -19.42 8.61 8.22
N LEU A 305 -20.41 9.27 8.81
CA LEU A 305 -21.67 9.54 8.14
C LEU A 305 -21.62 10.84 7.34
N ARG A 306 -22.56 11.02 6.40
CA ARG A 306 -22.60 12.23 5.54
C ARG A 306 -22.92 13.53 6.29
N ASN A 307 -23.42 13.45 7.52
CA ASN A 307 -23.59 14.60 8.42
C ASN A 307 -22.34 14.91 9.27
N GLU A 308 -21.18 14.36 8.89
CA GLU A 308 -19.89 14.59 9.54
C GLU A 308 -19.81 14.04 10.98
N VAL A 309 -20.61 13.01 11.28
CA VAL A 309 -20.56 12.29 12.57
C VAL A 309 -19.77 10.99 12.42
N ASN A 310 -18.77 10.81 13.28
CA ASN A 310 -18.12 9.51 13.48
C ASN A 310 -19.01 8.62 14.34
N THR A 311 -19.23 7.39 13.90
CA THR A 311 -20.07 6.40 14.57
C THR A 311 -19.44 5.03 14.48
N HIS A 312 -20.03 4.06 15.17
CA HIS A 312 -19.70 2.67 15.04
C HIS A 312 -20.96 1.81 15.23
N ALA A 313 -20.94 0.59 14.71
CA ALA A 313 -22.03 -0.36 14.87
C ALA A 313 -21.53 -1.81 14.70
N PRO A 314 -22.24 -2.78 15.29
CA PRO A 314 -21.95 -4.19 15.08
C PRO A 314 -22.35 -4.60 13.66
N PHE A 315 -21.46 -5.33 13.00
CA PHE A 315 -21.68 -5.98 11.70
C PHE A 315 -21.42 -7.48 11.87
N GLU A 316 -22.29 -8.30 11.29
CA GLU A 316 -22.07 -9.74 11.22
C GLU A 316 -20.89 -10.04 10.29
N VAL A 317 -19.91 -10.81 10.79
CA VAL A 317 -18.69 -11.17 10.07
C VAL A 317 -19.05 -11.85 8.74
N GLY A 318 -19.98 -12.81 8.77
CA GLY A 318 -20.39 -13.56 7.58
C GLY A 318 -20.90 -12.65 6.47
N ALA A 319 -21.92 -11.84 6.75
CA ALA A 319 -22.50 -10.94 5.76
C ALA A 319 -21.47 -9.93 5.20
N LEU A 320 -20.67 -9.33 6.09
CA LEU A 320 -19.67 -8.35 5.70
C LEU A 320 -18.56 -8.96 4.83
N VAL A 321 -17.99 -10.10 5.22
CA VAL A 321 -16.93 -10.77 4.45
C VAL A 321 -17.45 -11.21 3.08
N VAL A 322 -18.69 -11.70 2.99
CA VAL A 322 -19.30 -12.11 1.70
C VAL A 322 -19.44 -10.92 0.75
N ASP A 323 -19.91 -9.76 1.22
CA ASP A 323 -20.05 -8.57 0.39
C ASP A 323 -18.70 -7.99 -0.05
N LEU A 324 -17.71 -8.02 0.85
CA LEU A 324 -16.34 -7.62 0.52
C LEU A 324 -15.69 -8.56 -0.50
N ALA A 325 -15.96 -9.86 -0.44
CA ALA A 325 -15.46 -10.83 -1.42
C ALA A 325 -16.03 -10.60 -2.82
N ARG A 326 -17.31 -10.24 -2.92
CA ARG A 326 -17.90 -9.81 -4.20
C ARG A 326 -17.26 -8.52 -4.72
N MET A 327 -16.89 -7.62 -3.81
CA MET A 327 -16.31 -6.33 -4.16
C MET A 327 -14.86 -6.41 -4.64
N VAL A 328 -14.05 -7.24 -3.99
CA VAL A 328 -12.62 -7.44 -4.26
C VAL A 328 -12.38 -8.93 -4.50
N PRO A 329 -12.56 -9.41 -5.74
CA PRO A 329 -12.36 -10.83 -6.05
C PRO A 329 -10.95 -11.31 -5.69
N LEU A 330 -10.78 -12.60 -5.40
CA LEU A 330 -9.50 -13.18 -4.96
C LEU A 330 -8.33 -12.81 -5.89
N ARG A 331 -8.57 -12.75 -7.21
CA ARG A 331 -7.54 -12.40 -8.20
C ARG A 331 -6.92 -11.00 -8.03
N ASP A 332 -7.68 -10.06 -7.45
CA ASP A 332 -7.29 -8.66 -7.29
C ASP A 332 -6.88 -8.35 -5.85
N LEU A 333 -7.23 -9.22 -4.90
CA LEU A 333 -7.08 -9.03 -3.46
C LEU A 333 -5.61 -8.76 -3.04
N PRO A 334 -4.60 -9.58 -3.41
CA PRO A 334 -3.19 -9.30 -3.08
C PRO A 334 -2.72 -7.94 -3.56
N SER A 335 -3.14 -7.54 -4.77
CA SER A 335 -2.75 -6.26 -5.38
C SER A 335 -3.52 -5.06 -4.83
N THR A 336 -4.54 -5.30 -4.01
CA THR A 336 -5.38 -4.27 -3.40
C THR A 336 -4.98 -4.04 -1.94
N VAL A 337 -4.92 -5.12 -1.15
CA VAL A 337 -4.71 -5.05 0.30
C VAL A 337 -3.32 -5.54 0.74
N GLY A 338 -2.53 -6.11 -0.16
CA GLY A 338 -1.24 -6.73 0.14
C GLY A 338 -1.33 -8.22 0.44
N ILE A 339 -0.17 -8.89 0.38
CA ILE A 339 -0.05 -10.36 0.52
C ILE A 339 -0.46 -10.84 1.92
N LYS A 340 0.04 -10.18 2.98
CA LYS A 340 -0.29 -10.59 4.35
C LYS A 340 -1.78 -10.42 4.66
N PRO A 341 -2.44 -9.27 4.45
CA PRO A 341 -3.88 -9.15 4.71
C PRO A 341 -4.73 -10.12 3.87
N THR A 342 -4.27 -10.47 2.66
CA THR A 342 -4.93 -11.49 1.83
C THR A 342 -5.04 -12.83 2.56
N SER A 343 -4.01 -13.28 3.29
CA SER A 343 -4.09 -14.56 4.00
C SER A 343 -5.10 -14.53 5.15
N TYR A 344 -5.31 -13.38 5.80
CA TYR A 344 -6.37 -13.21 6.80
C TYR A 344 -7.77 -13.20 6.16
N CYS A 345 -7.92 -12.61 4.97
CA CYS A 345 -9.17 -12.68 4.21
C CYS A 345 -9.51 -14.12 3.81
N LYS A 346 -8.53 -14.88 3.29
CA LYS A 346 -8.70 -16.31 2.97
C LYS A 346 -9.06 -17.12 4.23
N GLN A 347 -8.39 -16.85 5.36
CA GLN A 347 -8.68 -17.53 6.63
C GLN A 347 -10.11 -17.27 7.11
N ALA A 348 -10.57 -16.01 7.07
CA ALA A 348 -11.94 -15.67 7.43
C ALA A 348 -12.95 -16.37 6.50
N ALA A 349 -12.69 -16.36 5.19
CA ALA A 349 -13.52 -17.03 4.20
C ALA A 349 -13.60 -18.55 4.42
N LYS A 350 -12.48 -19.20 4.73
CA LYS A 350 -12.39 -20.63 5.04
C LYS A 350 -13.23 -21.01 6.27
N TYR A 351 -13.13 -20.24 7.35
CA TYR A 351 -13.96 -20.45 8.53
C TYR A 351 -15.45 -20.30 8.21
N LEU A 352 -15.83 -19.35 7.35
CA LEU A 352 -17.22 -19.18 6.93
C LEU A 352 -17.69 -20.39 6.12
N GLU A 353 -16.88 -20.92 5.20
CA GLU A 353 -17.23 -22.12 4.44
C GLU A 353 -17.37 -23.37 5.33
N GLU A 354 -16.50 -23.53 6.33
CA GLU A 354 -16.61 -24.60 7.34
C GLU A 354 -17.93 -24.50 8.14
N ASN A 355 -18.56 -23.32 8.16
CA ASN A 355 -19.86 -23.05 8.78
C ASN A 355 -20.98 -22.83 7.74
N GLU A 356 -20.84 -23.37 6.53
CA GLU A 356 -21.85 -23.37 5.45
C GLU A 356 -22.21 -21.97 4.89
N VAL A 357 -21.35 -20.96 5.11
CA VAL A 357 -21.48 -19.61 4.54
C VAL A 357 -20.43 -19.41 3.44
N SER A 358 -20.85 -19.34 2.18
CA SER A 358 -19.93 -19.16 1.05
C SER A 358 -19.47 -17.71 0.92
N ALA A 359 -18.16 -17.48 1.07
CA ALA A 359 -17.49 -16.21 0.82
C ALA A 359 -16.94 -16.10 -0.62
N GLY A 360 -17.61 -16.75 -1.58
CA GLY A 360 -17.24 -16.70 -2.99
C GLY A 360 -15.85 -17.29 -3.28
N ASP A 361 -15.09 -16.63 -4.16
CA ASP A 361 -13.80 -17.14 -4.63
C ASP A 361 -12.66 -17.04 -3.61
N TRP A 362 -12.88 -16.38 -2.46
CA TRP A 362 -11.85 -16.24 -1.41
C TRP A 362 -11.52 -17.54 -0.69
N ALA A 363 -12.48 -18.46 -0.60
CA ALA A 363 -12.32 -19.74 0.08
C ALA A 363 -12.08 -20.92 -0.87
N ALA A 364 -12.17 -20.69 -2.19
CA ALA A 364 -11.79 -21.70 -3.17
C ALA A 364 -10.33 -22.13 -2.93
N GLY A 365 -10.16 -23.41 -2.57
CA GLY A 365 -8.85 -24.05 -2.56
C GLY A 365 -8.21 -23.95 -3.94
N ASP A 366 -6.88 -23.85 -3.99
CA ASP A 366 -6.10 -23.66 -5.21
C ASP A 366 -6.23 -24.86 -6.18
N ASP A 367 -7.35 -24.98 -6.87
CA ASP A 367 -7.50 -25.79 -8.09
C ASP A 367 -7.11 -24.89 -9.29
N TYR A 368 -5.80 -24.72 -9.49
CA TYR A 368 -5.22 -24.16 -10.71
C TYR A 368 -4.14 -25.07 -11.31
#